data_AF-A0A239JXI7-F1
#
_entry.id   AF-A0A239JXI7-F1
#
_cell.length_a   1.000
_cell.length_b   1.000
_cell.length_c   1.000
_cell.angle_alpha   90.00
_cell.angle_beta   90.00
_cell.angle_gamma   90.00
#
_symmetry.space_group_name_H-M   'P 1'
#
loop_
_entity.id
_entity.type
_entity.pdbx_description
1 polymer ?
#
loop_
_entity_poly.entity_id
_entity_poly.type
_entity_poly.pdbx_seq_one_letter_code
_entity_poly.pdbx_strand_id
1 'polypeptide(L)'
;GQSARVVHKINFRVLPLPGTVLMHEGQRYIAVGSDLHKRRDGQIVPIILWESHCALCGRPFQCWSGLRSGTLNRRCLDHRAPGKAVAGAGRKRVAKHLSKHGRRKKS
;
A
#
# COMPACT_ATOMS: atom_id res chain seq x y z
N GLY A 1 16.65 -9.33 -20.75
CA GLY A 1 16.06 -9.27 -19.39
C GLY A 1 14.66 -8.72 -19.50
N GLN A 2 13.66 -9.39 -18.92
CA GLN A 2 12.26 -8.94 -19.00
C GLN A 2 12.12 -7.60 -18.25
N SER A 3 11.68 -6.55 -18.95
CA SER A 3 11.40 -5.25 -18.34
C SER A 3 10.30 -5.40 -17.29
N ALA A 4 10.57 -4.95 -16.07
CA ALA A 4 9.58 -5.00 -14.99
C ALA A 4 8.34 -4.19 -15.37
N ARG A 5 7.15 -4.80 -15.29
CA ARG A 5 5.88 -4.10 -15.51
C ARG A 5 5.68 -3.05 -14.43
N VAL A 6 5.57 -1.78 -14.80
CA VAL A 6 5.32 -0.67 -13.87
C VAL A 6 3.83 -0.30 -13.87
N VAL A 7 3.25 -0.17 -12.67
CA VAL A 7 1.86 0.27 -12.45
C VAL A 7 1.82 1.41 -11.44
N HIS A 8 0.70 2.15 -11.42
CA HIS A 8 0.51 3.30 -10.51
C HIS A 8 -0.67 3.11 -9.55
N LYS A 9 -1.41 2.00 -9.68
CA LYS A 9 -2.59 1.67 -8.86
C LYS A 9 -2.65 0.16 -8.64
N ILE A 10 -3.10 -0.24 -7.46
CA ILE A 10 -3.40 -1.64 -7.14
C ILE A 10 -4.85 -1.88 -7.56
N ASN A 11 -5.04 -2.25 -8.83
CA ASN A 11 -6.33 -2.59 -9.41
C ASN A 11 -6.15 -3.75 -10.40
N PHE A 12 -5.76 -4.89 -9.85
CA PHE A 12 -5.50 -6.08 -10.64
C PHE A 12 -6.76 -6.94 -10.74
N ARG A 13 -6.94 -7.60 -11.90
CA ARG A 13 -7.97 -8.64 -12.08
C ARG A 13 -7.48 -10.01 -11.65
N VAL A 14 -6.17 -10.24 -11.75
CA VAL A 14 -5.46 -11.48 -11.38
C VAL A 14 -4.19 -11.11 -10.61
N LEU A 15 -3.51 -12.07 -9.99
CA LEU A 15 -2.24 -11.81 -9.30
C LEU A 15 -1.21 -11.19 -10.25
N PRO A 16 -0.48 -10.14 -9.84
CA PRO A 16 0.62 -9.61 -10.62
C PRO A 16 1.78 -10.61 -10.66
N LEU A 17 2.55 -10.57 -11.74
CA LEU A 17 3.80 -11.34 -11.81
C LEU A 17 4.80 -10.82 -10.76
N PRO A 18 5.59 -11.70 -10.14
CA PRO A 18 6.75 -11.29 -9.35
C PRO A 18 7.64 -10.33 -10.13
N GLY A 19 8.17 -9.31 -9.46
CA GLY A 19 8.92 -8.22 -10.08
C GLY A 19 8.06 -7.07 -10.63
N THR A 20 6.72 -7.20 -10.65
CA THR A 20 5.83 -6.06 -10.96
C THR A 20 6.10 -4.91 -9.99
N VAL A 21 6.33 -3.71 -10.53
CA VAL A 21 6.64 -2.51 -9.75
C VAL A 21 5.40 -1.64 -9.62
N LEU A 22 5.02 -1.30 -8.40
CA LEU A 22 4.06 -0.24 -8.12
C LEU A 22 4.80 1.04 -7.74
N MET A 23 4.52 2.12 -8.47
CA MET A 23 4.93 3.48 -8.10
C MET A 23 3.75 4.19 -7.43
N HIS A 24 3.86 4.43 -6.12
CA HIS A 24 2.81 5.06 -5.33
C HIS A 24 3.34 6.27 -4.58
N GLU A 25 2.89 7.47 -4.99
CA GLU A 25 3.28 8.75 -4.37
C GLU A 25 4.82 8.89 -4.18
N GLY A 26 5.57 8.56 -5.22
CA GLY A 26 7.04 8.62 -5.26
C GLY A 26 7.76 7.44 -4.59
N GLN A 27 7.03 6.47 -4.04
CA GLN A 27 7.61 5.30 -3.40
C GLN A 27 7.46 4.06 -4.28
N ARG A 28 8.55 3.30 -4.40
CA ARG A 28 8.63 2.07 -5.20
C ARG A 28 8.28 0.86 -4.34
N TYR A 29 7.41 0.00 -4.85
CA TYR A 29 7.07 -1.30 -4.28
C TYR A 29 7.27 -2.37 -5.33
N ILE A 30 7.78 -3.52 -4.93
CA ILE A 30 8.00 -4.67 -5.82
C ILE A 30 7.11 -5.80 -5.33
N ALA A 31 6.30 -6.37 -6.22
CA ALA A 31 5.58 -7.60 -5.92
C ALA A 31 6.59 -8.75 -5.84
N VAL A 32 6.73 -9.37 -4.68
CA VAL A 32 7.70 -10.45 -4.44
C VAL A 32 7.02 -11.81 -4.22
N GLY A 33 5.70 -11.82 -4.03
CA GLY A 33 4.93 -13.05 -3.88
C GLY A 33 3.45 -12.80 -3.69
N SER A 34 2.74 -13.87 -3.36
CA SER A 34 1.31 -13.86 -3.10
C SER A 34 0.91 -15.02 -2.22
N ASP A 35 -0.22 -14.90 -1.54
CA ASP A 35 -0.80 -15.96 -0.72
C ASP A 35 -2.34 -15.89 -0.74
N LEU A 36 -3.00 -16.85 -0.12
CA LEU A 36 -4.44 -16.89 0.11
C LEU A 36 -4.77 -16.43 1.53
N HIS A 37 -5.67 -15.47 1.65
CA HIS A 37 -6.14 -14.94 2.93
C HIS A 37 -7.61 -15.29 3.16
N LYS A 38 -7.91 -15.88 4.31
CA LYS A 38 -9.28 -16.07 4.76
C LYS A 38 -9.80 -14.78 5.38
N ARG A 39 -10.79 -14.17 4.73
CA ARG A 39 -11.49 -12.98 5.23
C ARG A 39 -12.42 -13.34 6.39
N ARG A 40 -12.91 -12.32 7.09
CA ARG A 40 -13.83 -12.47 8.25
C ARG A 40 -15.15 -13.16 7.88
N ASP A 41 -15.61 -13.00 6.64
CA ASP A 41 -16.80 -13.66 6.08
C ASP A 41 -16.54 -15.13 5.68
N GLY A 42 -15.32 -15.64 5.90
CA GLY A 42 -14.92 -17.00 5.55
C GLY A 42 -14.41 -17.17 4.11
N GLN A 43 -14.56 -16.14 3.25
CA GLN A 43 -14.10 -16.20 1.87
C GLN A 43 -12.57 -16.21 1.79
N ILE A 44 -12.04 -17.09 0.95
CA ILE A 44 -10.60 -17.13 0.64
C ILE A 44 -10.35 -16.20 -0.55
N VAL A 45 -9.42 -15.25 -0.39
CA VAL A 45 -9.06 -14.27 -1.43
C VAL A 45 -7.55 -14.19 -1.61
N PRO A 46 -7.05 -13.95 -2.83
CA PRO A 46 -5.63 -13.74 -3.05
C PRO A 46 -5.15 -12.40 -2.46
N ILE A 47 -3.98 -12.42 -1.85
CA ILE A 47 -3.23 -11.27 -1.37
C ILE A 47 -1.84 -11.22 -2.00
N ILE A 48 -1.31 -10.02 -2.17
CA ILE A 48 -0.03 -9.73 -2.81
C ILE A 48 0.96 -9.32 -1.72
N LEU A 49 2.15 -9.91 -1.72
CA LEU A 49 3.28 -9.51 -0.90
C LEU A 49 4.12 -8.48 -1.64
N TRP A 50 4.26 -7.30 -1.05
CA TRP A 50 5.07 -6.22 -1.56
C TRP A 50 6.32 -6.03 -0.69
N GLU A 51 7.44 -5.77 -1.34
CA GLU A 51 8.66 -5.27 -0.71
C GLU A 51 8.89 -3.79 -1.08
N SER A 52 9.30 -2.99 -0.09
CA SER A 52 9.61 -1.57 -0.28
C SER A 52 10.60 -1.07 0.77
N HIS A 53 11.00 0.19 0.66
CA HIS A 53 11.88 0.88 1.60
C HIS A 53 11.09 1.93 2.37
N CYS A 54 11.27 1.98 3.70
CA CYS A 54 10.53 2.88 4.58
C CYS A 54 10.75 4.35 4.16
N ALA A 55 9.66 5.10 3.99
CA ALA A 55 9.76 6.50 3.58
C ALA A 55 10.35 7.44 4.66
N LEU A 56 10.61 6.93 5.87
CA LEU A 56 11.22 7.71 6.95
C LEU A 56 12.68 7.33 7.19
N CYS A 57 12.97 6.04 7.36
CA CYS A 57 14.31 5.56 7.70
C CYS A 57 15.02 4.79 6.59
N GLY A 58 14.39 4.61 5.43
CA GLY A 58 14.95 3.86 4.31
C GLY A 58 15.01 2.34 4.48
N ARG A 59 14.83 1.79 5.69
CA ARG A 59 14.93 0.33 5.92
C ARG A 59 13.94 -0.46 5.05
N PRO A 60 14.33 -1.63 4.53
CA PRO A 60 13.42 -2.49 3.80
C PRO A 60 12.30 -2.98 4.71
N PHE A 61 11.11 -3.15 4.15
CA PHE A 61 9.97 -3.75 4.83
C PHE A 61 9.04 -4.41 3.83
N GLN A 62 8.23 -5.33 4.34
CA GLN A 62 7.20 -5.99 3.56
C GLN A 62 5.80 -5.58 4.01
N CYS A 63 4.85 -5.58 3.07
CA CYS A 63 3.45 -5.34 3.36
C CYS A 63 2.52 -6.07 2.40
N TRP A 64 1.29 -6.28 2.84
CA TRP A 64 0.28 -7.03 2.08
C TRP A 64 -0.81 -6.11 1.53
N SER A 65 -1.37 -6.48 0.38
CA SER A 65 -2.64 -5.92 -0.12
C SER A 65 -3.49 -6.99 -0.78
N GLY A 66 -4.80 -6.76 -0.89
CA GLY A 66 -5.61 -7.48 -1.88
C GLY A 66 -5.31 -7.04 -3.31
N LEU A 67 -6.03 -7.61 -4.27
CA LEU A 67 -5.93 -7.23 -5.69
C LEU A 67 -6.40 -5.80 -6.00
N ARG A 68 -7.23 -5.23 -5.11
CA ARG A 68 -7.72 -3.86 -5.18
C ARG A 68 -7.42 -3.15 -3.86
N SER A 69 -6.64 -2.08 -3.93
CA SER A 69 -6.37 -1.26 -2.75
C SER A 69 -6.10 0.19 -3.15
N GLY A 70 -6.61 1.13 -2.36
CA GLY A 70 -6.32 2.55 -2.50
C GLY A 70 -5.02 3.00 -1.81
N THR A 71 -4.48 2.19 -0.90
CA THR A 71 -3.33 2.57 -0.05
C THR A 71 -2.46 1.36 0.29
N LEU A 72 -1.16 1.60 0.47
CA LEU A 72 -0.23 0.66 1.10
C LEU A 72 0.45 1.29 2.31
N ASN A 73 0.94 0.45 3.22
CA ASN A 73 1.86 0.91 4.25
C ASN A 73 3.10 1.52 3.58
N ARG A 74 3.48 2.71 4.03
CA ARG A 74 4.61 3.49 3.48
C ARG A 74 5.85 3.48 4.37
N ARG A 75 5.75 2.86 5.54
CA ARG A 75 6.77 2.86 6.59
C ARG A 75 6.91 1.45 7.15
N CYS A 76 8.11 1.12 7.62
CA CYS A 76 8.39 -0.12 8.35
C CYS A 76 7.59 -0.20 9.66
N LEU A 77 7.64 -1.35 10.34
CA LEU A 77 6.92 -1.60 11.59
C LEU A 77 7.25 -0.57 12.68
N ASP A 78 8.53 -0.25 12.87
CA ASP A 78 9.01 0.74 13.87
C ASP A 78 8.40 2.13 13.65
N HIS A 79 8.19 2.51 12.40
CA HIS A 79 7.70 3.83 12.01
C HIS A 79 6.24 3.79 11.52
N ARG A 80 5.53 2.70 11.78
CA ARG A 80 4.16 2.51 11.29
C ARG A 80 3.27 3.58 11.91
N ALA A 81 2.71 4.43 11.07
CA ALA A 81 1.73 5.42 11.51
C ALA A 81 0.56 5.48 10.53
N PRO A 82 -0.46 4.61 10.72
CA PRO A 82 -1.64 4.55 9.88
C PRO A 82 -2.34 5.91 9.79
N GLY A 83 -2.82 6.29 8.60
CA GLY A 83 -3.51 7.55 8.37
C GLY A 83 -2.63 8.81 8.39
N LYS A 84 -1.36 8.72 8.81
CA LYS A 84 -0.43 9.86 8.75
C LYS A 84 0.22 9.92 7.37
N ALA A 85 -0.13 10.95 6.60
CA ALA A 85 0.44 11.20 5.28
C ALA A 85 1.98 11.29 5.32
N VAL A 86 2.62 10.74 4.29
CA VAL A 86 4.07 10.83 4.08
C VAL A 86 4.39 12.04 3.20
N ALA A 87 3.78 12.13 2.02
CA ALA A 87 4.01 13.22 1.07
C ALA A 87 3.18 14.48 1.38
N GLY A 88 3.68 15.64 0.96
CA GLY A 88 3.00 16.93 1.13
C GLY A 88 1.61 16.97 0.46
N ALA A 89 1.47 16.38 -0.73
CA ALA A 89 0.16 16.23 -1.39
C ALA A 89 -0.84 15.40 -0.57
N GLY A 90 -0.34 14.36 0.13
CA GLY A 90 -1.14 13.57 1.06
C GLY A 90 -1.60 14.40 2.26
N ARG A 91 -0.73 15.25 2.81
CA ARG A 91 -1.09 16.16 3.93
C ARG A 91 -2.22 17.12 3.54
N LYS A 92 -2.14 17.74 2.35
CA LYS A 92 -3.20 18.62 1.81
C LYS A 92 -4.53 17.88 1.66
N ARG A 93 -4.52 16.65 1.13
CA ARG A 93 -5.73 15.79 1.02
C ARG A 93 -6.35 15.50 2.39
N VAL A 94 -5.53 15.12 3.36
CA VAL A 94 -5.99 14.85 4.74
C VAL A 94 -6.58 16.12 5.36
N ALA A 95 -5.91 17.27 5.22
CA ALA A 95 -6.41 18.54 5.72
C ALA A 95 -7.77 18.92 5.11
N LYS A 96 -7.91 18.79 3.78
CA LYS A 96 -9.19 19.03 3.08
C LYS A 96 -10.30 18.07 3.53
N HIS A 97 -9.98 16.80 3.80
CA HIS A 97 -10.95 15.84 4.30
C HIS A 97 -11.41 16.22 5.72
N LEU A 98 -10.47 16.57 6.60
CA LEU A 98 -10.76 16.99 7.97
C LEU A 98 -11.55 18.31 8.01
N SER A 99 -11.27 19.26 7.11
CA SER A 99 -12.03 20.51 7.04
C SER A 99 -13.47 20.29 6.58
N LYS A 100 -13.71 19.30 5.71
CA LYS A 100 -15.04 19.01 5.17
C LYS A 100 -15.89 18.13 6.08
N HIS A 101 -15.29 17.13 6.72
CA HIS A 101 -16.01 16.09 7.45
C HIS A 101 -15.75 16.08 8.96
N GLY A 102 -14.91 17.00 9.44
CA GLY A 102 -14.43 16.98 10.81
C GLY A 102 -13.56 15.76 11.10
N ARG A 103 -13.14 15.63 12.36
CA ARG A 103 -12.41 14.46 12.83
C ARG A 103 -13.43 13.41 13.27
N ARG A 104 -13.42 12.22 12.68
CA ARG A 104 -14.23 11.10 13.17
C ARG A 104 -13.85 10.83 14.63
N LYS A 105 -14.79 10.99 15.57
CA LYS A 105 -14.61 10.56 16.97
C LYS A 105 -14.37 9.05 16.95
N LYS A 106 -13.31 8.60 17.61
CA LYS A 106 -13.15 7.17 17.92
C LYS A 106 -14.15 6.85 19.03
N SER A 107 -15.10 5.96 18.75
CA SER A 107 -15.78 5.19 19.79
C SER A 107 -14.84 4.13 20.33
#